data_AF-A0A1K1SYI2-F1
#
_entry.id   AF-A0A1K1SYI2-F1
#
_cell.length_a   1.000
_cell.length_b   1.000
_cell.length_c   1.000
_cell.angle_alpha   90.00
_cell.angle_beta   90.00
_cell.angle_gamma   90.00
#
_symmetry.space_group_name_H-M   'P 1'
#
loop_
_entity.id
_entity.type
_entity.pdbx_description
1 polymer ?
#
loop_
_entity_poly.entity_id
_entity_poly.type
_entity_poly.pdbx_seq_one_letter_code
_entity_poly.pdbx_strand_id
1 'polypeptide(L)'
;MENVLDVYKRPYNADYPVICMDESPKQLVDEVRQSVAMKPGQERRVDYEYVRHGMVNIFIANEPLKGKRFVEVTAFKARKDWAMFIKEIADKKYPKAKKITLVM
;
A
#
# COMPACT_ATOMS: atom_id res chain seq x y z
N MET A 1 1.02 -13.90 17.27
CA MET A 1 -0.13 -13.08 16.83
C MET A 1 -0.76 -12.32 18.00
N GLU A 2 -0.78 -12.88 19.21
CA GLU A 2 -1.34 -12.24 20.43
C GLU A 2 -0.70 -10.87 20.76
N ASN A 3 0.63 -10.74 20.67
CA ASN A 3 1.33 -9.48 20.94
C ASN A 3 0.94 -8.31 20.03
N VAL A 4 0.42 -8.58 18.83
CA VAL A 4 0.01 -7.53 17.87
C VAL A 4 -1.28 -6.86 18.31
N LEU A 5 -2.19 -7.62 18.92
CA LEU A 5 -3.45 -7.06 19.45
C LEU A 5 -3.17 -6.07 20.59
N ASP A 6 -2.20 -6.37 21.44
CA ASP A 6 -1.79 -5.47 22.51
C ASP A 6 -1.08 -4.22 21.98
N VAL A 7 -0.37 -4.32 20.84
CA VAL A 7 0.16 -3.14 20.13
C VAL A 7 -0.96 -2.24 19.63
N TYR A 8 -2.01 -2.82 19.03
CA TYR A 8 -3.14 -2.04 18.49
C TYR A 8 -4.03 -1.42 19.56
N LYS A 9 -4.05 -1.96 20.79
CA LYS A 9 -4.77 -1.37 21.93
C LYS A 9 -4.03 -0.17 22.55
N ARG A 10 -2.77 0.10 22.20
CA ARG A 10 -2.01 1.21 22.79
C ARG A 10 -2.65 2.55 22.39
N PRO A 11 -2.72 3.53 23.30
CA PRO A 11 -3.14 4.87 22.95
C PRO A 11 -2.16 5.49 21.95
N TYR A 12 -2.64 6.47 21.20
CA TYR A 12 -1.80 7.22 20.28
C TYR A 12 -0.64 7.89 21.03
N ASN A 13 0.58 7.73 20.50
CA ASN A 13 1.76 8.42 21.00
C ASN A 13 2.67 8.82 19.83
N ALA A 14 2.88 10.13 19.66
CA ALA A 14 3.68 10.67 18.56
C ALA A 14 5.17 10.29 18.65
N ASP A 15 5.70 10.03 19.85
CA ASP A 15 7.09 9.59 20.06
C ASP A 15 7.27 8.10 19.72
N TYR A 16 6.18 7.33 19.77
CA TYR A 16 6.14 5.87 19.59
C TYR A 16 5.07 5.44 18.57
N PRO A 17 5.17 5.89 17.31
CA PRO A 17 4.17 5.57 16.30
C PRO A 17 4.14 4.06 16.02
N VAL A 18 2.94 3.55 15.78
CA VAL A 18 2.69 2.18 15.31
C VAL A 18 2.42 2.26 13.81
N ILE A 19 3.30 1.65 13.03
CA ILE A 19 3.22 1.62 11.57
C ILE A 19 2.96 0.18 11.14
N CYS A 20 1.88 -0.06 10.41
CA CYS A 20 1.67 -1.35 9.75
C CYS A 20 2.19 -1.24 8.32
N MET A 21 2.92 -2.24 7.86
CA MET A 21 3.49 -2.28 6.52
C MET A 21 3.06 -3.57 5.84
N ASP A 22 2.64 -3.44 4.59
CA ASP A 22 2.27 -4.57 3.74
C ASP A 22 2.73 -4.29 2.30
N GLU A 23 2.69 -5.32 1.47
CA GLU A 23 3.07 -5.24 0.08
C GLU A 23 2.15 -6.08 -0.81
N SER A 24 1.86 -5.58 -2.01
CA SER A 24 1.02 -6.30 -2.96
C SER A 24 1.52 -6.14 -4.39
N PRO A 25 1.70 -7.24 -5.15
CA PRO A 25 1.97 -7.16 -6.57
C PRO A 25 0.70 -6.74 -7.32
N LYS A 26 0.85 -5.80 -8.25
CA LYS A 26 -0.25 -5.35 -9.12
C LYS A 26 0.09 -5.58 -10.58
N GLN A 27 -0.80 -6.28 -11.27
CA GLN A 27 -0.75 -6.40 -12.72
C GLN A 27 -1.25 -5.11 -13.36
N LEU A 28 -0.49 -4.62 -14.34
CA LEU A 28 -0.89 -3.52 -15.20
C LEU A 28 -1.61 -4.12 -16.42
N VAL A 29 -2.89 -3.81 -16.56
CA VAL A 29 -3.75 -4.31 -17.63
C VAL A 29 -4.46 -3.15 -18.31
N ASP A 30 -4.65 -3.27 -19.62
CA ASP A 30 -5.43 -2.33 -20.43
C ASP A 30 -6.51 -3.08 -21.23
N GLU A 31 -7.56 -2.37 -21.64
CA GLU A 31 -8.65 -2.94 -22.44
C GLU A 31 -8.17 -3.14 -23.89
N VAL A 32 -8.34 -4.34 -24.47
CA VAL A 32 -8.10 -4.53 -25.92
C VAL A 32 -9.14 -3.76 -26.73
N ARG A 33 -10.37 -3.71 -26.23
CA ARG A 33 -11.50 -3.01 -26.84
C ARG A 33 -12.14 -2.07 -25.85
N GLN A 34 -12.36 -0.83 -26.27
CA GLN A 34 -12.99 0.17 -25.43
C GLN A 34 -14.38 -0.28 -24.97
N SER A 35 -14.62 -0.20 -23.67
CA SER A 35 -15.92 -0.54 -23.10
C SER A 35 -17.07 0.29 -23.70
N VAL A 36 -18.21 -0.38 -23.90
CA VAL A 36 -19.42 0.26 -24.41
C VAL A 36 -20.15 0.92 -23.25
N ALA A 37 -20.34 2.24 -23.34
CA ALA A 37 -21.03 3.03 -22.33
C ALA A 37 -22.48 2.57 -22.14
N MET A 38 -22.99 2.74 -20.92
CA MET A 38 -24.36 2.43 -20.55
C MET A 38 -25.36 3.31 -21.33
N LYS A 39 -26.50 2.74 -21.70
CA LYS A 39 -27.63 3.46 -22.31
C LYS A 39 -28.95 2.99 -21.66
N PRO A 40 -30.06 3.75 -21.74
CA PRO A 40 -31.35 3.26 -21.24
C PRO A 40 -31.67 1.88 -21.83
N GLY A 41 -31.90 0.89 -20.96
CA GLY A 41 -32.14 -0.51 -21.35
C GLY A 41 -30.91 -1.32 -21.75
N GLN A 42 -29.69 -0.78 -21.62
CA GLN A 42 -28.44 -1.49 -21.92
C GLN A 42 -27.36 -1.19 -20.85
N GLU A 43 -26.93 -2.24 -20.15
CA GLU A 43 -25.85 -2.14 -19.17
C GLU A 43 -24.50 -1.81 -19.84
N ARG A 44 -23.55 -1.33 -19.03
CA ARG A 44 -22.17 -1.16 -19.46
C ARG A 44 -21.59 -2.52 -19.83
N ARG A 45 -20.99 -2.63 -21.02
CA ARG A 45 -20.33 -3.85 -21.47
C ARG A 45 -18.83 -3.63 -21.53
N VAL A 46 -18.09 -4.46 -20.81
CA VAL A 46 -16.63 -4.48 -20.80
C VAL A 46 -16.20 -5.82 -21.40
N ASP A 47 -15.29 -5.78 -22.37
CA ASP A 47 -14.74 -7.00 -22.96
C ASP A 47 -13.85 -7.71 -21.93
N TYR A 48 -13.78 -9.04 -21.99
CA TYR A 48 -12.94 -9.81 -21.08
C TYR A 48 -11.47 -9.86 -21.52
N GLU A 49 -11.20 -9.55 -22.80
CA GLU A 49 -9.86 -9.53 -23.36
C GLU A 49 -9.07 -8.30 -22.88
N TYR A 50 -7.87 -8.52 -22.36
CA TYR A 50 -7.00 -7.45 -21.86
C TYR A 50 -5.55 -7.60 -22.35
N VAL A 51 -4.86 -6.47 -22.46
CA VAL A 51 -3.42 -6.42 -22.73
C VAL A 51 -2.67 -6.36 -21.40
N ARG A 52 -1.67 -7.23 -21.22
CA ARG A 52 -0.80 -7.20 -20.03
C ARG A 52 0.43 -6.33 -20.29
N HIS A 53 0.60 -5.28 -19.50
CA HIS A 53 1.74 -4.36 -19.54
C HIS A 53 2.83 -4.68 -18.50
N GLY A 54 2.74 -5.83 -17.84
CA GLY A 54 3.69 -6.30 -16.84
C GLY A 54 3.14 -6.25 -15.42
N MET A 55 4.05 -6.16 -14.46
CA MET A 55 3.77 -6.18 -13.03
C MET A 55 4.53 -5.05 -12.35
N VAL A 56 3.94 -4.49 -11.30
CA VAL A 56 4.60 -3.60 -10.35
C VAL A 56 4.37 -4.13 -8.93
N ASN A 57 5.19 -3.71 -7.99
CA ASN A 57 5.00 -3.96 -6.57
C ASN A 57 4.55 -2.68 -5.87
N ILE A 58 3.56 -2.80 -5.00
CA ILE A 58 3.07 -1.68 -4.20
C ILE A 58 3.47 -1.95 -2.75
N PHE A 59 4.30 -1.08 -2.19
CA PHE A 59 4.54 -1.03 -0.75
C PHE A 59 3.55 -0.05 -0.12
N ILE A 60 2.92 -0.45 0.98
CA ILE A 60 2.08 0.43 1.78
C ILE A 60 2.56 0.43 3.23
N ALA A 61 2.60 1.61 3.84
CA ALA A 61 2.75 1.78 5.28
C ALA A 61 1.61 2.65 5.79
N ASN A 62 0.96 2.27 6.88
CA ASN A 62 -0.10 3.07 7.48
C ASN A 62 0.15 3.30 8.99
N GLU A 63 -0.34 4.43 9.49
CA GLU A 63 -0.45 4.69 10.93
C GLU A 63 -1.94 4.68 11.30
N PRO A 64 -2.48 3.55 11.81
CA PRO A 64 -3.92 3.37 11.95
C PRO A 64 -4.61 4.48 12.77
N LEU A 65 -4.01 4.85 13.90
CA LEU A 65 -4.58 5.84 14.83
C LEU A 65 -4.50 7.29 14.33
N LYS A 66 -3.76 7.55 13.24
CA LYS A 66 -3.64 8.88 12.63
C LYS A 66 -4.29 8.97 11.26
N GLY A 67 -4.81 7.86 10.73
CA GLY A 67 -5.38 7.79 9.39
C GLY A 67 -4.39 8.13 8.27
N LYS A 68 -3.09 7.96 8.51
CA LYS A 68 -2.04 8.23 7.50
C LYS A 68 -1.69 6.97 6.75
N ARG A 69 -1.46 7.10 5.44
CA ARG A 69 -0.91 6.05 4.59
C ARG A 69 0.18 6.61 3.69
N PHE A 70 1.21 5.82 3.45
CA PHE A 70 2.31 6.07 2.55
C PHE A 70 2.36 4.92 1.56
N VAL A 71 2.49 5.24 0.29
CA VAL A 71 2.49 4.25 -0.79
C VAL A 71 3.69 4.53 -1.67
N GLU A 72 4.44 3.49 -1.99
CA GLU A 72 5.53 3.51 -2.94
C GLU A 72 5.28 2.41 -3.98
N VAL A 73 5.43 2.73 -5.26
CA VAL A 73 5.27 1.76 -6.35
C VAL A 73 6.62 1.52 -7.00
N THR A 74 7.07 0.27 -6.99
CA THR A 74 8.35 -0.14 -7.55
C THR A 74 8.14 -1.11 -8.71
N ALA A 75 9.04 -1.10 -9.69
CA ALA A 75 8.99 -2.05 -10.80
C ALA A 75 9.26 -3.49 -10.34
N PHE A 76 10.10 -3.66 -9.31
CA PHE A 76 10.48 -4.94 -8.76
C PHE A 76 10.36 -4.96 -7.24
N LYS A 77 10.27 -6.17 -6.69
CA LYS A 77 10.32 -6.42 -5.25
C LYS A 77 11.72 -6.90 -4.89
N ALA A 78 12.65 -5.99 -4.63
CA ALA A 78 13.93 -6.33 -4.03
C ALA A 78 13.95 -5.99 -2.53
N ARG A 79 14.74 -6.76 -1.76
CA ARG A 79 14.98 -6.46 -0.33
C ARG A 79 15.56 -5.05 -0.12
N LYS A 80 16.32 -4.54 -1.10
CA LYS A 80 16.86 -3.17 -1.08
C LYS A 80 15.75 -2.14 -1.18
N ASP A 81 14.75 -2.36 -2.03
CA ASP A 81 13.62 -1.45 -2.20
C ASP A 81 12.80 -1.36 -0.92
N TRP A 82 12.55 -2.51 -0.27
CA TRP A 82 11.91 -2.55 1.04
C TRP A 82 12.70 -1.77 2.09
N ALA A 83 14.02 -1.96 2.16
CA ALA A 83 14.86 -1.25 3.12
C ALA A 83 14.85 0.27 2.88
N MET A 84 14.87 0.69 1.62
CA MET A 84 14.75 2.10 1.24
C MET A 84 13.39 2.68 1.61
N PHE A 85 12.31 1.92 1.42
CA PHE A 85 10.96 2.33 1.83
C PHE A 85 10.87 2.53 3.34
N ILE A 86 11.32 1.55 4.15
CA ILE A 86 11.35 1.68 5.62
C ILE A 86 12.24 2.82 6.08
N LYS A 87 13.41 3.01 5.44
CA LYS A 87 14.29 4.15 5.71
C LYS A 87 13.58 5.48 5.46
N GLU A 88 12.82 5.61 4.37
CA GLU A 88 12.04 6.81 4.12
C GLU A 88 10.97 7.05 5.20
N ILE A 89 10.28 6.00 5.65
CA ILE A 89 9.31 6.11 6.75
C ILE A 89 10.00 6.64 8.02
N ALA A 90 11.14 6.07 8.40
CA ALA A 90 11.87 6.47 9.59
C ALA A 90 12.46 7.88 9.47
N ASP A 91 13.24 8.13 8.43
CA ASP A 91 14.07 9.33 8.30
C ASP A 91 13.25 10.56 7.87
N LYS A 92 12.24 10.38 7.00
CA LYS A 92 11.49 11.51 6.42
C LYS A 92 10.10 11.68 7.02
N LYS A 93 9.36 10.58 7.27
CA LYS A 93 7.97 10.68 7.74
C LYS A 93 7.87 10.82 9.27
N TYR A 94 8.78 10.19 10.02
CA TYR A 94 8.83 10.23 11.49
C TYR A 94 10.21 10.59 12.05
N PRO A 95 10.86 11.69 11.60
CA PRO A 95 12.22 12.05 12.03
C PRO A 95 12.36 12.34 13.52
N LYS A 96 11.26 12.66 14.20
CA LYS A 96 11.23 12.99 15.63
C LYS A 96 10.79 11.82 16.52
N ALA A 97 10.38 10.69 15.93
CA ALA A 97 9.97 9.54 16.70
C ALA A 97 11.18 8.92 17.41
N LYS A 98 11.01 8.56 18.70
CA LYS A 98 12.06 7.88 19.46
C LYS A 98 12.20 6.43 19.03
N LYS A 99 11.08 5.77 18.74
CA LYS A 99 11.04 4.40 18.26
C LYS A 99 9.76 4.14 17.48
N ILE A 100 9.90 3.60 16.28
CA ILE A 100 8.77 3.17 15.46
C ILE A 100 8.50 1.70 15.75
N THR A 101 7.26 1.35 16.07
CA THR A 101 6.81 -0.05 16.12
C THR A 101 6.32 -0.42 14.74
N LEU A 102 7.09 -1.21 14.01
CA LEU A 102 6.70 -1.75 12.71
C LEU A 102 5.95 -3.07 12.90
N VAL A 103 4.74 -3.14 12.37
CA VAL A 103 3.94 -4.38 12.25
C VAL A 103 3.98 -4.78 10.78
N MET A 104 4.38 -6.02 10.50
CA MET A 104 4.35 -6.63 9.17
C MET A 104 3.33 -7.76 9.15
#